data_AF-A0A8T4UJV4-F1
#
_entry.id   AF-A0A8T4UJV4-F1
#
_cell.length_a   1.000
_cell.length_b   1.000
_cell.length_c   1.000
_cell.angle_alpha   90.00
_cell.angle_beta   90.00
_cell.angle_gamma   90.00
#
_symmetry.space_group_name_H-M   'P 1'
#
loop_
_entity.id
_entity.type
_entity.pdbx_description
1 polymer ?
#
loop_
_entity_poly.entity_id
_entity_poly.type
_entity_poly.pdbx_seq_one_letter_code
_entity_poly.pdbx_strand_id
1 'polypeptide(L)'
;MVFWLFSKKGVHKRIDELHVNLADSFNNLKKDMNGTVQWIEHLNSKNEDHHEQLKSLNRRVNSLEETYNELMEMLSVQGAVQSFMNVQSVKSNKAINVENELPDRSRLFMNVQSFMNVQSLEKLTPAEKNIIALLVYSSEPLGYDHISKKLGLSEVTIRRHMNDIRRVGFKINEKVSVKGRKKLFFFEDKTKRVIVGKSER
;
A
#
# COMPACT_ATOMS: atom_id res chain seq x y z
N MET A 1 60.46 -55.19 -23.27
CA MET A 1 60.90 -53.97 -22.54
C MET A 1 60.41 -52.64 -23.14
N VAL A 2 59.46 -52.64 -24.09
CA VAL A 2 59.02 -51.41 -24.78
C VAL A 2 57.73 -50.81 -24.19
N PHE A 3 56.93 -51.60 -23.46
CA PHE A 3 55.62 -51.18 -22.93
C PHE A 3 55.69 -50.19 -21.74
N TRP A 4 56.83 -50.09 -21.05
CA TRP A 4 56.99 -49.22 -19.87
C TRP A 4 57.33 -47.76 -20.23
N LEU A 5 57.90 -47.52 -21.43
CA LEU A 5 58.25 -46.18 -21.89
C LEU A 5 57.05 -45.42 -22.50
N PHE A 6 56.00 -46.13 -22.92
CA PHE A 6 54.77 -45.52 -23.44
C PHE A 6 53.76 -45.14 -22.35
N SER A 7 53.80 -45.75 -21.15
CA SER A 7 52.90 -45.36 -20.06
C SER A 7 53.28 -44.02 -19.42
N LYS A 8 54.58 -43.68 -19.37
CA LYS A 8 55.06 -42.41 -18.79
C LYS A 8 54.65 -41.17 -19.59
N LYS A 9 54.65 -41.24 -20.93
CA LYS A 9 54.25 -40.11 -21.79
C LYS A 9 52.76 -39.77 -21.67
N GLY A 10 51.90 -40.78 -21.56
CA GLY A 10 50.46 -40.58 -21.36
C GLY A 10 50.12 -40.02 -19.97
N VAL A 11 50.88 -40.40 -18.94
CA VAL A 11 50.70 -39.88 -17.57
C VAL A 11 51.13 -38.42 -17.46
N HIS A 12 52.26 -38.02 -18.06
CA HIS A 12 52.69 -36.61 -18.08
C HIS A 12 51.64 -35.70 -18.73
N LYS A 13 51.12 -36.10 -19.90
CA LYS A 13 50.08 -35.33 -20.60
C LYS A 13 48.83 -35.12 -19.74
N ARG A 14 48.39 -36.15 -19.00
CA ARG A 14 47.25 -36.04 -18.08
C ARG A 14 47.52 -35.14 -16.89
N ILE A 15 48.76 -35.14 -16.38
CA ILE A 15 49.18 -34.25 -15.30
C ILE A 15 49.19 -32.80 -15.79
N ASP A 16 49.71 -32.54 -16.99
CA ASP A 16 49.70 -31.21 -17.60
C ASP A 16 48.28 -30.71 -17.87
N GLU A 17 47.42 -31.56 -18.44
CA GLU A 17 45.98 -31.26 -18.62
C GLU A 17 45.29 -30.97 -17.28
N LEU A 18 45.61 -31.73 -16.22
CA LEU A 18 45.10 -31.47 -14.88
C LEU A 18 45.55 -30.10 -14.38
N HIS A 19 46.84 -29.75 -14.51
CA HIS A 19 47.36 -28.46 -14.09
C HIS A 19 46.70 -27.29 -14.82
N VAL A 20 46.49 -27.41 -16.14
CA VAL A 20 45.79 -26.40 -16.94
C VAL A 20 44.34 -26.25 -16.47
N ASN A 21 43.60 -27.35 -16.32
CA ASN A 21 42.22 -27.32 -15.85
C ASN A 21 42.09 -26.74 -14.44
N LEU A 22 43.06 -27.01 -13.56
CA LEU A 22 43.10 -26.49 -12.21
C LEU A 22 43.37 -24.98 -12.21
N ALA A 23 44.31 -24.52 -13.04
CA ALA A 23 44.60 -23.10 -13.23
C ALA A 23 43.39 -22.35 -13.79
N ASP A 24 42.69 -22.91 -14.78
CA ASP A 24 41.47 -22.34 -15.34
C ASP A 24 40.33 -22.29 -14.31
N SER A 25 40.17 -23.35 -13.52
CA SER A 25 39.18 -23.38 -12.44
C SER A 25 39.46 -22.32 -11.38
N PHE A 26 40.72 -22.13 -10.97
CA PHE A 26 41.10 -21.07 -10.04
C PHE A 26 40.91 -19.67 -10.63
N ASN A 27 41.21 -19.49 -11.92
CA ASN A 27 40.99 -18.22 -12.61
C ASN A 27 39.49 -17.88 -12.69
N ASN A 28 38.63 -18.87 -12.95
CA ASN A 28 37.18 -18.69 -12.97
C ASN A 28 36.67 -18.36 -11.55
N LEU A 29 37.10 -19.08 -10.53
CA LEU A 29 36.74 -18.79 -9.14
C LEU A 29 37.17 -17.38 -8.71
N LYS A 30 38.37 -16.94 -9.12
CA LYS A 30 38.83 -15.57 -8.87
C LYS A 30 37.94 -14.53 -9.54
N LYS A 31 37.51 -14.77 -10.79
CA LYS A 31 36.57 -13.89 -11.50
C LYS A 31 35.22 -13.83 -10.77
N ASP A 32 34.70 -14.96 -10.32
CA ASP A 32 33.42 -15.04 -9.62
C ASP A 32 33.47 -14.36 -8.25
N MET A 33 34.58 -14.52 -7.50
CA MET A 33 34.80 -13.79 -6.26
C MET A 33 34.85 -12.28 -6.50
N ASN A 34 35.56 -11.84 -7.56
CA ASN A 34 35.62 -10.42 -7.90
C ASN A 34 34.24 -9.87 -8.32
N GLY A 35 33.47 -10.64 -9.07
CA GLY A 35 32.08 -10.29 -9.39
C GLY A 35 31.21 -10.18 -8.14
N THR A 36 31.38 -11.09 -7.19
CA THR A 36 30.66 -11.04 -5.90
C THR A 36 31.02 -9.79 -5.10
N VAL A 37 32.30 -9.42 -5.04
CA VAL A 37 32.75 -8.17 -4.39
C VAL A 37 32.11 -6.94 -5.04
N GLN A 38 32.13 -6.86 -6.37
CA GLN A 38 31.50 -5.76 -7.10
C GLN A 38 29.99 -5.67 -6.85
N TRP A 39 29.31 -6.82 -6.75
CA TRP A 39 27.89 -6.86 -6.40
C TRP A 39 27.62 -6.37 -4.98
N ILE A 40 28.47 -6.75 -4.02
CA ILE A 40 28.38 -6.29 -2.63
C ILE A 40 28.61 -4.77 -2.56
N GLU A 41 29.62 -4.26 -3.27
CA GLU A 41 29.91 -2.82 -3.35
C GLU A 41 28.73 -2.05 -3.96
N HIS A 42 28.18 -2.54 -5.07
CA HIS A 42 27.01 -1.93 -5.72
C HIS A 42 25.79 -1.91 -4.80
N LEU A 43 25.53 -3.03 -4.10
CA LEU A 43 24.43 -3.12 -3.14
C LEU A 43 24.61 -2.14 -1.98
N ASN A 44 25.83 -2.01 -1.45
CA ASN A 44 26.13 -1.11 -0.35
C ASN A 44 25.97 0.36 -0.77
N SER A 45 26.48 0.74 -1.94
CA SER A 45 26.30 2.09 -2.50
C SER A 45 24.82 2.41 -2.71
N LYS A 46 24.04 1.47 -3.27
CA LYS A 46 22.60 1.69 -3.48
C LYS A 46 21.82 1.80 -2.17
N ASN A 47 22.24 1.08 -1.14
CA ASN A 47 21.65 1.18 0.19
C ASN A 47 21.90 2.57 0.81
N GLU A 48 23.11 3.10 0.67
CA GLU A 48 23.44 4.47 1.12
C GLU A 48 22.60 5.51 0.36
N ASP A 49 22.52 5.42 -0.98
CA ASP A 49 21.70 6.32 -1.80
C ASP A 49 20.23 6.30 -1.36
N HIS A 50 19.66 5.12 -1.10
CA HIS A 50 18.29 5.00 -0.60
C HIS A 50 18.13 5.62 0.80
N HIS A 51 19.13 5.46 1.67
CA HIS A 51 19.11 6.07 3.00
C HIS A 51 19.11 7.60 2.91
N GLU A 52 19.93 8.18 2.04
CA GLU A 52 19.93 9.62 1.77
C GLU A 52 18.61 10.12 1.21
N GLN A 53 18.01 9.39 0.25
CA GLN A 53 16.70 9.73 -0.31
C GLN A 53 15.59 9.70 0.76
N LEU A 54 15.58 8.68 1.63
CA LEU A 54 14.64 8.60 2.75
C LEU A 54 14.82 9.75 3.73
N LYS A 55 16.06 10.11 4.06
CA LYS A 55 16.38 11.25 4.93
C LYS A 55 15.89 12.57 4.33
N SER A 56 16.08 12.75 3.02
CA SER A 56 15.58 13.93 2.27
C SER A 56 14.05 13.98 2.26
N LEU A 57 13.39 12.85 2.01
CA LEU A 57 11.93 12.76 2.05
C LEU A 57 11.38 13.10 3.43
N ASN A 58 12.00 12.56 4.49
CA ASN A 58 11.57 12.83 5.86
C ASN A 58 11.70 14.32 6.22
N ARG A 59 12.78 14.98 5.80
CA ARG A 59 12.94 16.44 5.94
C ARG A 59 11.83 17.21 5.25
N ARG A 60 11.43 16.80 4.04
CA ARG A 60 10.34 17.44 3.29
C ARG A 60 8.98 17.23 3.97
N VAL A 61 8.73 16.04 4.50
CA VAL A 61 7.49 15.75 5.26
C VAL A 61 7.43 16.60 6.51
N ASN A 62 8.50 16.65 7.31
CA ASN A 62 8.55 17.48 8.52
C ASN A 62 8.33 18.97 8.20
N SER A 63 8.91 19.47 7.11
CA SER A 63 8.69 20.85 6.66
C SER A 63 7.22 21.08 6.26
N LEU A 64 6.57 20.12 5.59
CA LEU A 64 5.14 20.23 5.27
C LEU A 64 4.27 20.20 6.54
N GLU A 65 4.60 19.35 7.51
CA GLU A 65 3.90 19.30 8.80
C GLU A 65 4.05 20.62 9.57
N GLU A 66 5.24 21.22 9.57
CA GLU A 66 5.49 22.53 10.16
C GLU A 66 4.63 23.62 9.48
N THR A 67 4.64 23.70 8.14
CA THR A 67 3.79 24.66 7.42
C THR A 67 2.29 24.43 7.65
N TYR A 68 1.86 23.17 7.80
CA TYR A 68 0.48 22.84 8.12
C TYR A 68 0.11 23.33 9.51
N ASN A 69 0.98 23.12 10.50
CA ASN A 69 0.77 23.58 11.87
C ASN A 69 0.75 25.11 11.95
N GLU A 70 1.64 25.81 11.25
CA GLU A 70 1.64 27.28 11.14
C GLU A 70 0.32 27.80 10.53
N LEU A 71 -0.16 27.17 9.45
CA LEU A 71 -1.44 27.53 8.85
C LEU A 71 -2.62 27.28 9.80
N MET A 72 -2.61 26.17 10.54
CA MET A 72 -3.65 25.87 11.53
C MET A 72 -3.62 26.87 12.70
N GLU A 73 -2.43 27.27 13.15
CA GLU A 73 -2.27 28.31 14.16
C GLU A 73 -2.82 29.65 13.67
N MET A 74 -2.45 30.10 12.46
CA MET A 74 -2.99 31.31 11.84
C MET A 74 -4.52 31.27 11.73
N LEU A 75 -5.09 30.14 11.28
CA LEU A 75 -6.54 29.97 11.19
C LEU A 75 -7.21 29.94 12.56
N SER A 76 -6.58 29.37 13.58
CA SER A 76 -7.10 29.37 14.96
C SER A 76 -7.13 30.77 15.56
N VAL A 77 -6.11 31.59 15.28
CA VAL A 77 -6.06 33.00 15.68
C VAL A 77 -7.14 33.80 14.95
N GLN A 78 -7.37 33.51 13.67
CA GLN A 78 -8.39 34.19 12.86
C GLN A 78 -9.82 33.72 13.21
N GLY A 79 -10.00 32.46 13.60
CA GLY A 79 -11.25 31.89 14.12
C GLY A 79 -11.59 32.35 15.55
N ALA A 80 -10.58 32.66 16.37
CA ALA A 80 -10.78 33.33 17.65
C ALA A 80 -11.34 34.76 17.46
N VAL A 81 -10.95 35.48 16.40
CA VAL A 81 -11.51 36.80 16.07
C VAL A 81 -12.98 36.71 15.60
N GLN A 82 -13.39 35.62 14.94
CA GLN A 82 -14.81 35.40 14.59
C GLN A 82 -15.66 34.91 15.77
N SER A 83 -15.04 34.26 16.77
CA SER A 83 -15.74 33.74 17.96
C SER A 83 -16.18 34.82 18.95
N PHE A 84 -15.76 36.08 18.78
CA PHE A 84 -16.26 37.22 19.56
C PHE A 84 -17.53 37.88 19.00
N MET A 85 -18.01 37.49 17.81
CA MET A 85 -19.17 38.15 17.18
C MET A 85 -20.39 37.27 16.91
N ASN A 86 -20.37 35.96 17.20
CA ASN A 86 -21.55 35.12 17.02
C ASN A 86 -21.52 33.91 17.96
N VAL A 87 -22.06 34.04 19.18
CA VAL A 87 -23.05 33.11 19.76
C VAL A 87 -23.70 33.83 20.96
N GLN A 88 -24.73 34.63 20.68
CA GLN A 88 -25.84 34.81 21.63
C GLN A 88 -26.92 33.78 21.28
N SER A 89 -27.51 33.20 22.33
CA SER A 89 -28.68 32.31 22.34
C SER A 89 -28.36 30.84 21.94
N VAL A 90 -28.80 29.79 22.64
CA VAL A 90 -29.91 29.60 23.58
C VAL A 90 -29.51 28.54 24.61
N LYS A 91 -29.81 28.81 25.89
CA LYS A 91 -29.82 27.84 26.99
C LYS A 91 -30.93 26.81 26.77
N SER A 92 -30.63 25.52 26.89
CA SER A 92 -31.61 24.57 27.44
C SER A 92 -30.92 23.39 28.11
N ASN A 93 -31.25 23.25 29.38
CA ASN A 93 -30.74 22.26 30.32
C ASN A 93 -31.31 20.88 30.02
N LYS A 94 -30.48 19.83 30.09
CA LYS A 94 -30.83 18.60 30.82
C LYS A 94 -29.61 17.72 31.03
N ALA A 95 -29.09 17.78 32.26
CA ALA A 95 -28.32 16.70 32.86
C ALA A 95 -29.30 15.70 33.47
N ILE A 96 -29.16 14.42 33.14
CA ILE A 96 -29.59 13.31 33.99
C ILE A 96 -28.51 12.22 33.90
N ASN A 97 -27.75 12.07 34.98
CA ASN A 97 -26.98 10.88 35.30
C ASN A 97 -27.93 9.86 35.95
N VAL A 98 -27.96 8.62 35.48
CA VAL A 98 -28.27 7.42 36.30
C VAL A 98 -27.45 6.24 35.76
N GLU A 99 -26.31 6.03 36.41
CA GLU A 99 -25.80 4.78 37.02
C GLU A 99 -26.11 3.39 36.40
N ASN A 100 -25.01 2.67 36.12
CA ASN A 100 -24.75 1.22 36.23
C ASN A 100 -25.85 0.21 35.87
N GLU A 101 -25.57 -0.66 34.87
CA GLU A 101 -25.45 -2.11 35.06
C GLU A 101 -25.06 -2.81 33.73
N LEU A 102 -23.98 -3.59 33.79
CA LEU A 102 -23.60 -4.72 32.91
C LEU A 102 -23.23 -5.85 33.89
N PRO A 103 -23.21 -7.15 33.52
CA PRO A 103 -23.54 -7.78 32.23
C PRO A 103 -24.40 -9.08 32.39
N ASP A 104 -25.08 -9.57 31.34
CA ASP A 104 -24.93 -10.98 30.89
C ASP A 104 -25.71 -11.35 29.62
N ARG A 105 -25.03 -12.15 28.77
CA ARG A 105 -25.51 -13.19 27.84
C ARG A 105 -26.82 -13.00 27.07
N SER A 106 -26.75 -12.73 25.76
CA SER A 106 -26.58 -13.74 24.68
C SER A 106 -27.89 -14.33 24.15
N ARG A 107 -28.17 -13.98 22.87
CA ARG A 107 -29.07 -14.64 21.90
C ARG A 107 -30.55 -14.33 22.17
N LEU A 108 -31.25 -13.61 21.29
CA LEU A 108 -31.89 -14.22 20.12
C LEU A 108 -32.48 -13.16 19.16
N PHE A 109 -31.71 -12.20 18.64
CA PHE A 109 -32.17 -11.40 17.49
C PHE A 109 -30.98 -11.00 16.60
N MET A 110 -30.53 -11.92 15.73
CA MET A 110 -29.74 -11.53 14.57
C MET A 110 -30.30 -12.20 13.33
N ASN A 111 -31.35 -11.58 12.79
CA ASN A 111 -31.77 -11.81 11.42
C ASN A 111 -32.25 -10.50 10.79
N VAL A 112 -31.38 -9.49 10.80
CA VAL A 112 -31.39 -8.40 9.83
C VAL A 112 -29.93 -8.10 9.55
N GLN A 113 -29.47 -8.40 8.33
CA GLN A 113 -28.14 -8.06 7.86
C GLN A 113 -27.95 -6.55 8.00
N SER A 114 -27.17 -6.12 8.99
CA SER A 114 -26.72 -4.74 9.09
C SER A 114 -25.86 -4.45 7.86
N PHE A 115 -26.46 -3.76 6.90
CA PHE A 115 -25.79 -3.25 5.72
C PHE A 115 -24.73 -2.24 6.18
N MET A 116 -23.47 -2.67 6.14
CA MET A 116 -22.26 -1.86 6.30
C MET A 116 -22.10 -1.21 7.68
N ASN A 117 -21.43 -1.94 8.57
CA ASN A 117 -20.91 -1.41 9.82
C ASN A 117 -19.92 -0.26 9.52
N VAL A 118 -20.23 0.97 9.93
CA VAL A 118 -19.42 2.19 9.73
C VAL A 118 -17.99 2.04 10.29
N GLN A 119 -17.79 1.11 11.23
CA GLN A 119 -16.48 0.71 11.77
C GLN A 119 -15.53 0.04 10.74
N SER A 120 -16.03 -0.32 9.55
CA SER A 120 -15.21 -0.97 8.51
C SER A 120 -14.32 -0.01 7.71
N LEU A 121 -14.65 1.29 7.67
CA LEU A 121 -13.83 2.30 6.99
C LEU A 121 -12.51 2.56 7.72
N GLU A 122 -12.47 2.45 9.03
CA GLU A 122 -11.25 2.67 9.83
C GLU A 122 -10.19 1.62 9.56
N LYS A 123 -10.60 0.40 9.18
CA LYS A 123 -9.69 -0.72 8.90
C LYS A 123 -8.99 -0.62 7.54
N LEU A 124 -9.42 0.30 6.69
CA LEU A 124 -8.85 0.49 5.36
C LEU A 124 -7.63 1.40 5.38
N THR A 125 -6.65 1.06 4.55
CA THR A 125 -5.49 1.92 4.31
C THR A 125 -5.90 3.21 3.58
N PRO A 126 -5.10 4.28 3.65
CA PRO A 126 -5.38 5.53 2.91
C PRO A 126 -5.55 5.31 1.40
N ALA A 127 -4.75 4.41 0.80
CA ALA A 127 -4.86 4.07 -0.62
C ALA A 127 -6.19 3.40 -0.96
N GLU A 128 -6.66 2.49 -0.11
CA GLU A 128 -7.95 1.82 -0.27
C GLU A 128 -9.12 2.80 -0.11
N LYS A 129 -9.04 3.71 0.88
CA LYS A 129 -10.01 4.80 1.05
C LYS A 129 -10.10 5.67 -0.19
N ASN A 130 -8.96 6.00 -0.82
CA ASN A 130 -8.93 6.77 -2.06
C ASN A 130 -9.58 6.03 -3.23
N ILE A 131 -9.40 4.71 -3.35
CA ILE A 131 -10.10 3.89 -4.35
C ILE A 131 -11.62 3.91 -4.12
N ILE A 132 -12.06 3.76 -2.86
CA ILE A 132 -13.49 3.83 -2.53
C ILE A 132 -14.05 5.21 -2.86
N ALA A 133 -13.39 6.29 -2.43
CA ALA A 133 -13.80 7.65 -2.72
C ALA A 133 -13.94 7.86 -4.23
N LEU A 134 -12.95 7.43 -5.01
CA LEU A 134 -12.99 7.55 -6.46
C LEU A 134 -14.21 6.83 -7.07
N LEU A 135 -14.51 5.60 -6.65
CA LEU A 135 -15.65 4.82 -7.13
C LEU A 135 -17.01 5.36 -6.66
N VAL A 136 -17.04 6.02 -5.50
CA VAL A 136 -18.25 6.65 -4.95
C VAL A 136 -18.57 7.93 -5.73
N TYR A 137 -17.56 8.77 -5.95
CA TYR A 137 -17.70 10.04 -6.66
C TYR A 137 -17.73 9.89 -8.19
N SER A 138 -17.36 8.73 -8.75
CA SER A 138 -17.51 8.49 -10.19
C SER A 138 -18.99 8.28 -10.54
N SER A 139 -19.47 9.04 -11.52
CA SER A 139 -20.78 8.82 -12.14
C SER A 139 -20.79 7.52 -12.95
N GLU A 140 -19.66 7.19 -13.58
CA GLU A 140 -19.51 6.05 -14.47
C GLU A 140 -18.70 4.90 -13.83
N PRO A 141 -18.92 3.64 -14.26
CA PRO A 141 -18.09 2.50 -13.88
C PRO A 141 -16.66 2.65 -14.40
N LEU A 142 -15.67 2.45 -13.52
CA LEU A 142 -14.26 2.65 -13.85
C LEU A 142 -13.52 1.33 -14.04
N GLY A 143 -12.67 1.25 -15.05
CA GLY A 143 -11.74 0.14 -15.24
C GLY A 143 -10.46 0.30 -14.44
N TYR A 144 -9.67 -0.77 -14.34
CA TYR A 144 -8.36 -0.74 -13.66
C TYR A 144 -7.44 0.35 -14.20
N ASP A 145 -7.33 0.50 -15.52
CA ASP A 145 -6.52 1.54 -16.18
C ASP A 145 -6.90 2.97 -15.74
N HIS A 146 -8.20 3.27 -15.68
CA HIS A 146 -8.66 4.60 -15.26
C HIS A 146 -8.37 4.88 -13.79
N ILE A 147 -8.57 3.88 -12.92
CA ILE A 147 -8.27 4.00 -11.49
C ILE A 147 -6.76 4.17 -11.28
N SER A 148 -5.96 3.39 -12.00
CA SER A 148 -4.50 3.45 -12.02
C SER A 148 -4.00 4.83 -12.40
N LYS A 149 -4.49 5.40 -13.51
CA LYS A 149 -4.14 6.74 -13.98
C LYS A 149 -4.55 7.85 -13.02
N LYS A 150 -5.73 7.75 -12.39
CA LYS A 150 -6.23 8.77 -11.46
C LYS A 150 -5.47 8.78 -10.13
N LEU A 151 -5.03 7.62 -9.65
CA LEU A 151 -4.34 7.49 -8.36
C LEU A 151 -2.81 7.44 -8.49
N GLY A 152 -2.27 7.32 -9.70
CA GLY A 152 -0.83 7.16 -9.92
C GLY A 152 -0.27 5.83 -9.41
N LEU A 153 -1.11 4.80 -9.30
CA LEU A 153 -0.74 3.47 -8.80
C LEU A 153 -0.75 2.45 -9.94
N SER A 154 0.04 1.38 -9.84
CA SER A 154 0.03 0.31 -10.86
C SER A 154 -1.31 -0.45 -10.88
N GLU A 155 -1.73 -0.96 -12.04
CA GLU A 155 -2.96 -1.77 -12.14
C GLU A 155 -2.94 -3.00 -11.22
N VAL A 156 -1.76 -3.59 -11.00
CA VAL A 156 -1.56 -4.74 -10.10
C VAL A 156 -1.86 -4.34 -8.65
N THR A 157 -1.35 -3.18 -8.23
CA THR A 157 -1.60 -2.59 -6.91
C THR A 157 -3.09 -2.27 -6.72
N ILE A 158 -3.74 -1.67 -7.73
CA ILE A 158 -5.19 -1.41 -7.69
C ILE A 158 -5.98 -2.71 -7.54
N ARG A 159 -5.63 -3.76 -8.29
CA ARG A 159 -6.30 -5.07 -8.18
C ARG A 159 -6.18 -5.64 -6.78
N ARG A 160 -4.99 -5.55 -6.17
CA ARG A 160 -4.76 -6.01 -4.80
C ARG A 160 -5.64 -5.24 -3.81
N HIS A 161 -5.58 -3.91 -3.83
CA HIS A 161 -6.41 -3.08 -2.94
C HIS A 161 -7.90 -3.31 -3.16
N MET A 162 -8.35 -3.50 -4.40
CA MET A 162 -9.75 -3.82 -4.71
C MET A 162 -10.20 -5.12 -4.03
N ASN A 163 -9.34 -6.13 -3.99
CA ASN A 163 -9.61 -7.39 -3.31
C ASN A 163 -9.60 -7.23 -1.79
N ASP A 164 -8.67 -6.45 -1.25
CA ASP A 164 -8.59 -6.17 0.18
C ASP A 164 -9.83 -5.39 0.67
N ILE A 165 -10.29 -4.40 -0.10
CA ILE A 165 -11.55 -3.69 0.15
C ILE A 165 -12.76 -4.66 0.18
N ARG A 166 -12.82 -5.62 -0.74
CA ARG A 166 -13.87 -6.65 -0.75
C ARG A 166 -13.82 -7.54 0.49
N ARG A 167 -12.63 -7.91 0.93
CA ARG A 167 -12.43 -8.72 2.15
C ARG A 167 -12.87 -7.99 3.41
N VAL A 168 -12.71 -6.67 3.46
CA VAL A 168 -13.19 -5.83 4.56
C VAL A 168 -14.72 -5.73 4.59
N GLY A 169 -15.41 -6.10 3.50
CA GLY A 169 -16.87 -6.21 3.44
C GLY A 169 -17.54 -5.19 2.52
N PHE A 170 -16.78 -4.40 1.76
CA PHE A 170 -17.33 -3.48 0.77
C PHE A 170 -17.70 -4.24 -0.51
N LYS A 171 -18.99 -4.24 -0.84
CA LYS A 171 -19.50 -4.90 -2.05
C LYS A 171 -19.25 -4.02 -3.28
N ILE A 172 -18.18 -4.34 -4.02
CA ILE A 172 -17.83 -3.67 -5.28
C ILE A 172 -18.39 -4.48 -6.45
N ASN A 173 -19.32 -3.89 -7.19
CA ASN A 173 -19.97 -4.55 -8.32
C ASN A 173 -19.08 -4.48 -9.58
N GLU A 174 -19.14 -5.53 -10.39
CA GLU A 174 -18.44 -5.63 -11.67
C GLU A 174 -19.43 -5.56 -12.84
N LYS A 175 -19.06 -4.82 -13.89
CA LYS A 175 -19.71 -4.84 -15.20
C LYS A 175 -18.66 -5.09 -16.27
N VAL A 176 -19.06 -5.75 -17.35
CA VAL A 176 -18.20 -5.94 -18.52
C VAL A 176 -18.52 -4.85 -19.54
N SER A 177 -17.50 -4.14 -20.00
CA SER A 177 -17.66 -3.13 -21.06
C SER A 177 -18.06 -3.80 -22.37
N VAL A 178 -19.16 -3.33 -22.97
CA VAL A 178 -19.67 -3.80 -24.27
C VAL A 178 -18.64 -3.62 -25.38
N LYS A 179 -17.84 -2.54 -25.33
CA LYS A 179 -16.91 -2.15 -26.40
C LYS A 179 -15.55 -2.86 -26.36
N GLY A 180 -15.22 -3.62 -25.31
CA GLY A 180 -13.86 -4.16 -25.19
C GLY A 180 -13.65 -5.29 -24.19
N ARG A 181 -14.73 -5.89 -23.67
CA ARG A 181 -14.67 -6.97 -22.65
C ARG A 181 -13.84 -6.63 -21.40
N LYS A 182 -13.56 -5.34 -21.16
CA LYS A 182 -12.82 -4.87 -19.98
C LYS A 182 -13.73 -4.87 -18.76
N LYS A 183 -13.19 -5.27 -17.62
CA LYS A 183 -13.89 -5.20 -16.32
C LYS A 183 -13.98 -3.75 -15.86
N LEU A 184 -15.18 -3.34 -15.48
CA LEU A 184 -15.51 -2.04 -14.91
C LEU A 184 -16.10 -2.23 -13.52
N PHE A 185 -15.75 -1.35 -12.60
CA PHE A 185 -16.09 -1.40 -11.18
C PHE A 185 -16.93 -0.20 -10.79
N PHE A 186 -17.95 -0.42 -9.96
CA PHE A 186 -18.81 0.63 -9.45
C PHE A 186 -19.48 0.21 -8.13
N PHE A 187 -19.91 1.18 -7.34
CA PHE A 187 -20.82 0.96 -6.21
C PHE A 187 -22.27 1.18 -6.64
N GLU A 188 -23.19 0.39 -6.08
CA GLU A 188 -24.62 0.63 -6.23
C GLU A 188 -25.01 1.94 -5.52
N ASP A 189 -26.02 2.65 -6.03
CA ASP A 189 -26.40 3.97 -5.50
C ASP A 189 -26.80 3.90 -4.02
N LYS A 190 -27.39 2.78 -3.58
CA LYS A 190 -27.69 2.52 -2.16
C LYS A 190 -26.41 2.54 -1.32
N THR A 191 -25.35 1.89 -1.80
CA THR A 191 -24.05 1.83 -1.12
C THR A 191 -23.35 3.19 -1.13
N LYS A 192 -23.45 3.95 -2.23
CA LYS A 192 -22.90 5.31 -2.32
C LYS A 192 -23.53 6.24 -1.28
N ARG A 193 -24.85 6.16 -1.08
CA ARG A 193 -25.58 6.97 -0.09
C ARG A 193 -25.13 6.70 1.34
N VAL A 194 -24.93 5.43 1.70
CA VAL A 194 -24.45 5.03 3.03
C VAL A 194 -23.05 5.55 3.30
N ILE A 195 -22.15 5.48 2.30
CA ILE A 195 -20.75 5.92 2.46
C ILE A 195 -20.63 7.45 2.57
N VAL A 196 -21.42 8.20 1.80
CA VAL A 196 -21.38 9.67 1.80
C VAL A 196 -22.15 10.28 3.00
N GLY A 197 -22.92 9.48 3.74
CA GLY A 197 -23.67 9.96 4.91
C GLY A 197 -24.85 10.87 4.57
N LYS A 198 -25.30 10.90 3.30
CA LYS A 198 -26.55 11.59 2.93
C LYS A 198 -27.74 10.73 3.35
N SER A 199 -28.16 10.88 4.60
CA SER A 199 -29.52 10.56 5.02
C SER A 199 -30.47 11.51 4.28
N GLU A 200 -31.46 10.94 3.58
CA GLU A 200 -32.50 11.70 2.89
C GLU A 200 -33.18 12.67 3.86
N ARG A 201 -33.26 13.94 3.44
CA ARG A 201 -34.34 14.86 3.79
C ARG A 201 -35.21 15.00 2.55
#